data_AF-A0A2V6KYD7-F1
#
_entry.id   AF-A0A2V6KYD7-F1
#
_cell.length_a   1.000
_cell.length_b   1.000
_cell.length_c   1.000
_cell.angle_alpha   90.00
_cell.angle_beta   90.00
_cell.angle_gamma   90.00
#
_symmetry.space_group_name_H-M   'P 1'
#
loop_
_entity.id
_entity.type
_entity.pdbx_description
1 polymer ?
#
loop_
_entity_poly.entity_id
_entity_poly.type
_entity_poly.pdbx_seq_one_letter_code
_entity_poly.pdbx_strand_id
1 'polypeptide(L)'
;MMKALAKAGFNQSYTYFTWRNSKRELIEYFTELTETDMSEYFRANLWPNTPDILPFVLQDGGRPAFMIRVLLAATLSTLYGIYSGYELCENEALPGREEYLDSEKYQWKERDWDAPGNIKDWITRLNKIRKENRALHFYDNLRFYHADHDAILFYGKMTPARDNIVLVVVNLDPHRKQNSYIDVPIDQFGQMESDLYQMHDLLSDARYTWRGRQNYVELDPEIQPAHIFRVRRWAGGDQFV
;
A
#
# COMPACT_ATOMS: atom_id res chain seq x y z
N MET A 1 -20.87 -13.33 8.82
CA MET A 1 -20.00 -14.38 9.40
C MET A 1 -18.63 -13.84 9.81
N MET A 2 -17.82 -13.26 8.93
CA MET A 2 -16.45 -12.77 9.25
C MET A 2 -16.37 -11.89 10.51
N LYS A 3 -17.25 -10.87 10.63
CA LYS A 3 -17.30 -9.99 11.82
C LYS A 3 -17.58 -10.75 13.13
N ALA A 4 -18.40 -11.81 13.06
CA ALA A 4 -18.76 -12.60 14.24
C ALA A 4 -17.58 -13.44 14.74
N LEU A 5 -16.78 -14.03 13.84
CA LEU A 5 -15.57 -14.78 14.21
C LEU A 5 -14.53 -13.87 14.88
N ALA A 6 -14.32 -12.67 14.34
CA ALA A 6 -13.42 -11.70 14.95
C ALA A 6 -13.88 -11.31 16.37
N LYS A 7 -15.18 -11.02 16.55
CA LYS A 7 -15.76 -10.76 17.89
C LYS A 7 -15.68 -11.95 18.84
N ALA A 8 -15.73 -13.18 18.32
CA ALA A 8 -15.63 -14.41 19.10
C ALA A 8 -14.20 -14.72 19.59
N GLY A 9 -13.19 -13.99 19.10
CA GLY A 9 -11.82 -14.07 19.63
C GLY A 9 -10.73 -14.41 18.61
N PHE A 10 -11.04 -14.51 17.31
CA PHE A 10 -10.00 -14.67 16.30
C PHE A 10 -9.16 -13.39 16.18
N ASN A 11 -7.86 -13.47 16.50
CA ASN A 11 -6.98 -12.31 16.56
C ASN A 11 -6.73 -11.61 15.21
N GLN A 12 -6.86 -12.34 14.11
CA GLN A 12 -6.66 -11.85 12.75
C GLN A 12 -7.74 -12.39 11.83
N SER A 13 -7.98 -11.70 10.72
CA SER A 13 -8.95 -12.12 9.73
C SER A 13 -8.44 -11.85 8.32
N TYR A 14 -8.62 -12.83 7.44
CA TYR A 14 -8.57 -12.58 6.00
C TYR A 14 -9.62 -11.54 5.61
N THR A 15 -9.47 -10.96 4.41
CA THR A 15 -10.29 -9.85 3.94
C THR A 15 -10.71 -10.03 2.49
N TYR A 16 -11.53 -9.12 1.99
CA TYR A 16 -11.89 -9.03 0.58
C TYR A 16 -10.88 -8.24 -0.24
N PHE A 17 -9.67 -8.01 0.27
CA PHE A 17 -8.67 -7.15 -0.35
C PHE A 17 -8.37 -7.51 -1.81
N THR A 18 -8.24 -8.79 -2.14
CA THR A 18 -8.00 -9.30 -3.51
C THR A 18 -9.05 -8.85 -4.53
N TRP A 19 -10.28 -8.60 -4.07
CA TRP A 19 -11.41 -8.14 -4.89
C TRP A 19 -11.75 -6.66 -4.66
N ARG A 20 -10.81 -5.86 -4.16
CA ARG A 20 -10.90 -4.39 -4.07
C ARG A 20 -9.74 -3.80 -4.86
N ASN A 21 -10.02 -3.29 -6.05
CA ASN A 21 -8.99 -2.90 -7.01
C ASN A 21 -9.09 -1.44 -7.43
N SER A 22 -10.31 -0.89 -7.53
CA SER A 22 -10.50 0.52 -7.83
C SER A 22 -10.28 1.42 -6.61
N LYS A 23 -10.00 2.71 -6.86
CA LYS A 23 -9.86 3.74 -5.81
C LYS A 23 -11.06 3.76 -4.87
N ARG A 24 -12.28 3.76 -5.43
CA ARG A 24 -13.52 3.79 -4.64
C ARG A 24 -13.66 2.54 -3.76
N GLU A 25 -13.49 1.36 -4.33
CA GLU A 25 -13.58 0.09 -3.59
C GLU A 25 -12.57 0.03 -2.43
N LEU A 26 -11.34 0.48 -2.67
CA LEU A 26 -10.31 0.53 -1.64
C LEU A 26 -10.67 1.53 -0.54
N ILE A 27 -11.09 2.75 -0.89
CA ILE A 27 -11.50 3.76 0.10
C ILE A 27 -12.67 3.22 0.94
N GLU A 28 -13.77 2.80 0.30
CA GLU A 28 -14.97 2.31 1.00
C GLU A 28 -14.64 1.15 1.94
N TYR A 29 -13.88 0.16 1.45
CA TYR A 29 -13.58 -1.03 2.23
C TYR A 29 -12.65 -0.73 3.40
N PHE A 30 -11.60 0.06 3.20
CA PHE A 30 -10.68 0.37 4.28
C PHE A 30 -11.26 1.37 5.28
N THR A 31 -12.11 2.31 4.86
CA THR A 31 -12.89 3.13 5.78
C THR A 31 -13.82 2.27 6.65
N GLU A 32 -14.48 1.23 6.10
CA GLU A 32 -15.22 0.26 6.92
C GLU A 32 -14.30 -0.40 7.96
N LEU A 33 -13.13 -0.89 7.54
CA LEU A 33 -12.22 -1.64 8.40
C LEU A 33 -11.56 -0.82 9.51
N THR A 34 -11.24 0.45 9.26
CA THR A 34 -10.37 1.25 10.15
C THR A 34 -11.05 2.47 10.78
N GLU A 35 -12.19 2.91 10.26
CA GLU A 35 -12.89 4.12 10.74
C GLU A 35 -14.28 3.83 11.35
N THR A 36 -14.64 2.56 11.51
CA THR A 36 -15.87 2.13 12.20
C THR A 36 -15.55 1.33 13.47
N ASP A 37 -16.60 0.85 14.15
CA ASP A 37 -16.50 -0.08 15.29
C ASP A 37 -15.75 -1.37 14.93
N MET A 38 -15.68 -1.72 13.63
CA MET A 38 -14.91 -2.85 13.14
C MET A 38 -13.43 -2.78 13.52
N SER A 39 -12.87 -1.58 13.65
CA SER A 39 -11.49 -1.36 14.09
C SER A 39 -11.22 -1.84 15.52
N GLU A 40 -12.23 -2.02 16.36
CA GLU A 40 -12.05 -2.45 17.76
C GLU A 40 -11.77 -3.96 17.86
N TYR A 41 -12.36 -4.76 16.96
CA TYR A 41 -12.35 -6.23 17.06
C TYR A 41 -11.77 -6.95 15.83
N PHE A 42 -11.64 -6.27 14.68
CA PHE A 42 -11.16 -6.89 13.44
C PHE A 42 -9.74 -6.43 13.11
N ARG A 43 -8.84 -7.37 12.83
CA ARG A 43 -7.46 -7.08 12.38
C ARG A 43 -7.25 -7.70 11.01
N ALA A 44 -7.30 -6.87 9.97
CA ALA A 44 -7.15 -7.29 8.58
C ALA A 44 -5.74 -7.82 8.30
N ASN A 45 -5.60 -9.10 7.98
CA ASN A 45 -4.38 -9.66 7.42
C ASN A 45 -4.51 -9.68 5.89
N LEU A 46 -3.73 -8.83 5.21
CA LEU A 46 -3.84 -8.61 3.77
C LEU A 46 -2.94 -9.55 2.99
N TRP A 47 -3.54 -10.45 2.22
CA TRP A 47 -2.83 -11.34 1.31
C TRP A 47 -3.20 -10.93 -0.12
N PRO A 48 -2.26 -10.42 -0.94
CA PRO A 48 -2.54 -10.07 -2.34
C PRO A 48 -2.72 -11.32 -3.21
N ASN A 49 -2.22 -12.47 -2.77
CA ASN A 49 -2.48 -13.78 -3.33
C ASN A 49 -2.53 -14.85 -2.22
N THR A 50 -3.11 -16.01 -2.53
CA THR A 50 -3.03 -17.23 -1.72
C THR A 50 -2.85 -18.43 -2.66
N PRO A 51 -2.59 -19.66 -2.18
CA PRO A 51 -2.56 -20.84 -3.05
C PRO A 51 -3.84 -21.07 -3.86
N ASP A 52 -4.97 -20.51 -3.41
CA ASP A 52 -6.30 -20.64 -4.00
C ASP A 52 -6.75 -19.39 -4.77
N ILE A 53 -6.05 -18.26 -4.61
CA ILE A 53 -6.47 -16.96 -5.13
C ILE A 53 -5.29 -16.28 -5.84
N LEU A 54 -5.34 -16.30 -7.16
CA LEU A 54 -4.61 -15.46 -8.11
C LEU A 54 -5.63 -14.49 -8.72
N PRO A 55 -5.81 -13.28 -8.16
CA PRO A 55 -6.84 -12.34 -8.63
C PRO A 55 -6.60 -11.88 -10.06
N PHE A 56 -7.66 -11.59 -10.81
CA PHE A 56 -7.57 -11.14 -12.21
C PHE A 56 -6.64 -9.93 -12.42
N VAL A 57 -6.58 -9.00 -11.46
CA VAL A 57 -5.66 -7.85 -11.55
C VAL A 57 -4.19 -8.27 -11.66
N LEU A 58 -3.80 -9.41 -11.07
CA LEU A 58 -2.45 -9.96 -11.18
C LEU A 58 -2.25 -10.77 -12.45
N GLN A 59 -3.30 -11.41 -12.97
CA GLN A 59 -3.28 -12.13 -14.24
C GLN A 59 -3.00 -11.17 -15.40
N ASP A 60 -3.74 -10.07 -15.47
CA ASP A 60 -3.70 -9.14 -16.60
C ASP A 60 -2.66 -8.02 -16.44
N GLY A 61 -2.37 -7.60 -15.21
CA GLY A 61 -1.58 -6.40 -14.93
C GLY A 61 -0.06 -6.59 -14.93
N GLY A 62 0.43 -7.82 -15.11
CA GLY A 62 1.85 -8.15 -15.15
C GLY A 62 2.63 -7.71 -13.89
N ARG A 63 3.96 -7.60 -14.01
CA ARG A 63 4.86 -7.22 -12.91
C ARG A 63 4.44 -5.94 -12.16
N PRO A 64 4.00 -4.85 -12.82
CA PRO A 64 3.55 -3.65 -12.10
C PRO A 64 2.37 -3.90 -11.16
N ALA A 65 1.42 -4.76 -11.53
CA ALA A 65 0.31 -5.10 -10.64
C ALA A 65 0.78 -5.82 -9.37
N PHE A 66 1.75 -6.74 -9.45
CA PHE A 66 2.34 -7.35 -8.25
C PHE A 66 3.00 -6.30 -7.35
N MET A 67 3.77 -5.36 -7.93
CA MET A 67 4.41 -4.29 -7.17
C MET A 67 3.39 -3.40 -6.46
N ILE A 68 2.31 -3.00 -7.15
CA ILE A 68 1.21 -2.18 -6.62
C ILE A 68 0.49 -2.92 -5.50
N ARG A 69 0.09 -4.18 -5.73
CA ARG A 69 -0.76 -4.93 -4.78
C ARG A 69 -0.02 -5.26 -3.49
N VAL A 70 1.27 -5.63 -3.55
CA VAL A 70 2.05 -5.84 -2.30
C VAL A 70 2.35 -4.54 -1.58
N LEU A 71 2.56 -3.43 -2.29
CA LEU A 71 2.69 -2.12 -1.68
C LEU A 71 1.42 -1.76 -0.91
N LEU A 72 0.26 -1.85 -1.54
CA LEU A 72 -1.03 -1.58 -0.89
C LEU A 72 -1.23 -2.47 0.34
N ALA A 73 -0.95 -3.76 0.24
CA ALA A 73 -1.03 -4.69 1.38
C ALA A 73 -0.10 -4.26 2.53
N ALA A 74 1.13 -3.87 2.19
CA ALA A 74 2.19 -3.47 3.12
C ALA A 74 1.94 -2.12 3.79
N THR A 75 1.11 -1.23 3.24
CA THR A 75 0.91 0.13 3.78
C THR A 75 -0.50 0.40 4.28
N LEU A 76 -1.53 -0.29 3.77
CA LEU A 76 -2.91 -0.15 4.24
C LEU A 76 -3.14 -0.89 5.57
N SER A 77 -2.49 -2.04 5.80
CA SER A 77 -2.62 -2.80 7.05
C SER A 77 -1.31 -2.94 7.82
N THR A 78 -1.44 -3.15 9.12
CA THR A 78 -0.34 -3.56 10.01
C THR A 78 0.10 -5.00 9.76
N LEU A 79 -0.76 -5.83 9.15
CA LEU A 79 -0.53 -7.24 8.88
C LEU A 79 -0.73 -7.53 7.40
N TYR A 80 0.25 -8.18 6.79
CA TYR A 80 0.14 -8.68 5.43
C TYR A 80 0.98 -9.95 5.26
N GLY A 81 0.68 -10.72 4.22
CA GLY A 81 1.46 -11.88 3.81
C GLY A 81 1.50 -11.98 2.30
N ILE A 82 2.33 -12.88 1.79
CA ILE A 82 2.39 -13.26 0.37
C ILE A 82 2.57 -14.78 0.30
N TYR A 83 2.02 -15.39 -0.74
CA TYR A 83 2.25 -16.80 -1.04
C TYR A 83 3.39 -16.93 -2.06
N SER A 84 4.29 -17.88 -1.80
CA SER A 84 5.52 -18.09 -2.57
C SER A 84 5.28 -18.21 -4.08
N GLY A 85 6.10 -17.50 -4.85
CA GLY A 85 5.92 -17.32 -6.30
C GLY A 85 5.35 -15.93 -6.64
N TYR A 86 4.80 -15.22 -5.66
CA TYR A 86 4.41 -13.83 -5.81
C TYR A 86 5.60 -12.94 -6.18
N GLU A 87 6.76 -13.19 -5.58
CA GLU A 87 7.99 -12.45 -5.81
C GLU A 87 8.52 -12.63 -7.23
N LEU A 88 8.13 -13.70 -7.91
CA LEU A 88 8.45 -14.01 -9.30
C LEU A 88 7.35 -13.54 -10.27
N CYS A 89 6.31 -12.89 -9.74
CA CYS A 89 5.16 -12.43 -10.52
C CYS A 89 4.45 -13.57 -11.28
N GLU A 90 4.37 -14.77 -10.70
CA GLU A 90 3.64 -15.91 -11.29
C GLU A 90 2.17 -15.56 -11.49
N ASN A 91 1.72 -15.46 -12.74
CA ASN A 91 0.39 -14.99 -13.10
C ASN A 91 -0.39 -15.90 -14.06
N GLU A 92 0.10 -17.10 -14.33
CA GLU A 92 -0.60 -18.07 -15.16
C GLU A 92 -1.74 -18.74 -14.38
N ALA A 93 -2.97 -18.45 -14.80
CA ALA A 93 -4.19 -18.97 -14.20
C ALA A 93 -4.88 -20.00 -15.09
N LEU A 94 -5.73 -20.83 -14.48
CA LEU A 94 -6.76 -21.55 -15.22
C LEU A 94 -7.69 -20.53 -15.91
N PRO A 95 -8.05 -20.74 -17.20
CA PRO A 95 -8.85 -19.77 -17.94
C PRO A 95 -10.15 -19.38 -17.22
N GLY A 96 -10.32 -18.07 -16.99
CA GLY A 96 -11.52 -17.51 -16.34
C GLY A 96 -11.66 -17.84 -14.85
N ARG A 97 -10.59 -18.28 -14.19
CA ARG A 97 -10.57 -18.63 -12.76
C ARG A 97 -9.47 -17.89 -12.03
N GLU A 98 -9.58 -17.85 -10.70
CA GLU A 98 -8.54 -17.32 -9.82
C GLU A 98 -7.59 -18.43 -9.30
N GLU A 99 -7.62 -19.63 -9.89
CA GLU A 99 -6.71 -20.72 -9.53
C GLU A 99 -5.46 -20.67 -10.43
N TYR A 100 -4.27 -20.89 -9.86
CA TYR A 100 -3.04 -21.06 -10.62
C TYR A 100 -3.14 -22.30 -11.54
N LEU A 101 -2.66 -22.17 -12.79
CA LEU A 101 -2.70 -23.23 -13.81
C LEU A 101 -2.04 -24.52 -13.33
N ASP A 102 -0.77 -24.40 -12.93
CA ASP A 102 0.09 -25.47 -12.44
C ASP A 102 0.27 -25.37 -10.93
N SER A 103 -0.85 -25.48 -10.20
CA SER A 103 -0.91 -25.21 -8.76
C SER A 103 -0.04 -26.15 -7.92
N GLU A 104 0.85 -25.56 -7.10
CA GLU A 104 1.70 -26.27 -6.11
C GLU A 104 0.88 -27.06 -5.07
N LYS A 105 -0.43 -26.79 -4.92
CA LYS A 105 -1.34 -27.60 -4.10
C LYS A 105 -1.38 -29.08 -4.53
N TYR A 106 -1.08 -29.37 -5.80
CA TYR A 106 -1.21 -30.70 -6.39
C TYR A 106 0.09 -31.24 -6.98
N GLN A 107 1.17 -30.44 -6.96
CA GLN A 107 2.47 -30.85 -7.48
C GLN A 107 3.61 -30.10 -6.81
N TRP A 108 4.80 -30.69 -6.84
CA TRP A 108 6.01 -29.98 -6.47
C TRP A 108 6.28 -28.83 -7.45
N LYS A 109 6.66 -27.66 -6.93
CA LYS A 109 6.99 -26.49 -7.74
C LYS A 109 8.36 -25.93 -7.37
N GLU A 110 9.36 -26.33 -8.15
CA GLU A 110 10.71 -25.75 -8.08
C GLU A 110 10.72 -24.35 -8.71
N ARG A 111 11.49 -23.44 -8.11
CA ARG A 111 11.55 -22.03 -8.53
C ARG A 111 13.00 -21.55 -8.57
N ASP A 112 13.36 -20.87 -9.65
CA ASP A 112 14.54 -20.03 -9.68
C ASP A 112 14.21 -18.69 -9.01
N TRP A 113 14.64 -18.53 -7.77
CA TRP A 113 14.36 -17.33 -6.97
C TRP A 113 15.05 -16.07 -7.51
N ASP A 114 16.06 -16.21 -8.35
CA ASP A 114 16.82 -15.11 -8.95
C ASP A 114 16.43 -14.86 -10.41
N ALA A 115 15.34 -15.48 -10.88
CA ALA A 115 14.81 -15.29 -12.22
C ALA A 115 14.65 -13.78 -12.55
N PRO A 116 15.02 -13.33 -13.76
CA PRO A 116 14.90 -11.94 -14.17
C PRO A 116 13.47 -11.41 -14.02
N GLY A 117 13.35 -10.17 -13.54
CA GLY A 117 12.04 -9.53 -13.34
C GLY A 117 11.40 -9.78 -11.99
N ASN A 118 12.01 -10.59 -11.11
CA ASN A 118 11.54 -10.73 -9.73
C ASN A 118 11.48 -9.38 -8.98
N ILE A 119 10.66 -9.35 -7.93
CA ILE A 119 10.39 -8.16 -7.11
C ILE A 119 10.83 -8.35 -5.65
N LYS A 120 11.82 -9.22 -5.38
CA LYS A 120 12.32 -9.47 -4.03
C LYS A 120 12.86 -8.20 -3.37
N ASP A 121 13.64 -7.41 -4.10
CA ASP A 121 14.21 -6.15 -3.59
C ASP A 121 13.13 -5.12 -3.27
N TRP A 122 12.08 -5.06 -4.08
CA TRP A 122 10.91 -4.22 -3.83
C TRP A 122 10.22 -4.61 -2.51
N ILE A 123 9.96 -5.91 -2.32
CA ILE A 123 9.33 -6.44 -1.09
C ILE A 123 10.24 -6.23 0.12
N THR A 124 11.55 -6.44 -0.02
CA THR A 124 12.55 -6.16 1.03
C THR A 124 12.54 -4.68 1.40
N ARG A 125 12.48 -3.77 0.42
CA ARG A 125 12.39 -2.33 0.67
C ARG A 125 11.10 -1.97 1.41
N LEU A 126 9.94 -2.49 1.01
CA LEU A 126 8.67 -2.27 1.70
C LEU A 126 8.71 -2.75 3.16
N ASN A 127 9.31 -3.92 3.41
CA ASN A 127 9.46 -4.44 4.77
C ASN A 127 10.41 -3.60 5.62
N LYS A 128 11.50 -3.09 5.05
CA LYS A 128 12.39 -2.14 5.72
C LYS A 128 11.65 -0.86 6.09
N ILE A 129 10.91 -0.28 5.13
CA ILE A 129 10.07 0.90 5.35
C ILE A 129 9.09 0.68 6.50
N ARG A 130 8.37 -0.45 6.49
CA ARG A 130 7.45 -0.83 7.57
C ARG A 130 8.18 -0.88 8.92
N LYS A 131 9.32 -1.57 9.00
CA LYS A 131 10.08 -1.72 10.25
C LYS A 131 10.55 -0.38 10.83
N GLU A 132 10.93 0.55 9.96
CA GLU A 132 11.53 1.84 10.35
C GLU A 132 10.48 2.95 10.60
N ASN A 133 9.21 2.74 10.24
CA ASN A 133 8.16 3.76 10.34
C ASN A 133 6.98 3.30 11.20
N ARG A 134 6.99 3.75 12.46
CA ARG A 134 6.00 3.39 13.49
C ARG A 134 4.55 3.70 13.09
N ALA A 135 4.31 4.69 12.23
CA ALA A 135 2.97 5.00 11.74
C ALA A 135 2.31 3.83 11.00
N LEU A 136 3.10 2.96 10.37
CA LEU A 136 2.61 1.77 9.67
C LEU A 136 2.29 0.60 10.62
N HIS A 137 2.58 0.72 11.92
CA HIS A 137 2.30 -0.29 12.95
C HIS A 137 0.96 -0.08 13.66
N PHE A 138 0.34 1.09 13.49
CA PHE A 138 -1.02 1.37 13.98
C PHE A 138 -2.07 0.97 12.95
N TYR A 139 -3.23 0.51 13.41
CA TYR A 139 -4.26 -0.04 12.51
C TYR A 139 -5.34 0.99 12.14
N ASP A 140 -5.83 1.74 13.12
CA ASP A 140 -6.95 2.69 13.05
C ASP A 140 -6.57 4.12 12.65
N ASN A 141 -5.28 4.36 12.38
CA ASN A 141 -4.74 5.68 12.00
C ASN A 141 -4.70 5.93 10.48
N LEU A 142 -5.29 5.04 9.67
CA LEU A 142 -5.39 5.19 8.22
C LEU A 142 -6.43 6.26 7.86
N ARG A 143 -6.06 7.21 7.00
CA ARG A 143 -6.99 8.20 6.43
C ARG A 143 -6.73 8.36 4.93
N PHE A 144 -7.80 8.46 4.15
CA PHE A 144 -7.73 8.76 2.73
C PHE A 144 -7.84 10.26 2.48
N TYR A 145 -7.14 10.74 1.46
CA TYR A 145 -7.08 12.15 1.08
C TYR A 145 -7.40 12.32 -0.39
N HIS A 146 -7.72 13.55 -0.79
CA HIS A 146 -8.14 13.83 -2.15
C HIS A 146 -6.96 13.76 -3.13
N ALA A 147 -7.24 13.14 -4.28
CA ALA A 147 -6.43 13.18 -5.48
C ALA A 147 -7.40 13.34 -6.66
N ASP A 148 -7.11 14.28 -7.55
CA ASP A 148 -7.99 14.63 -8.68
C ASP A 148 -8.21 13.45 -9.65
N HIS A 149 -7.21 12.60 -9.83
CA HIS A 149 -7.26 11.50 -10.79
C HIS A 149 -7.80 10.20 -10.17
N ASP A 150 -8.70 9.51 -10.89
CA ASP A 150 -9.38 8.29 -10.40
C ASP A 150 -8.45 7.08 -10.25
N ALA A 151 -7.40 7.01 -11.07
CA ALA A 151 -6.36 5.98 -10.95
C ALA A 151 -5.35 6.26 -9.82
N ILE A 152 -5.34 7.48 -9.24
CA ILE A 152 -4.42 7.83 -8.16
C ILE A 152 -5.13 7.71 -6.81
N LEU A 153 -4.61 6.82 -5.97
CA LEU A 153 -5.03 6.66 -4.58
C LEU A 153 -4.04 7.40 -3.66
N PHE A 154 -4.57 8.21 -2.75
CA PHE A 154 -3.78 8.97 -1.79
C PHE A 154 -4.29 8.77 -0.36
N TYR A 155 -3.39 8.38 0.54
CA TYR A 155 -3.72 8.13 1.94
C TYR A 155 -2.52 8.36 2.84
N GLY A 156 -2.75 8.39 4.15
CA GLY A 156 -1.70 8.53 5.13
C GLY A 156 -1.96 7.76 6.40
N LYS A 157 -0.86 7.52 7.11
CA LYS A 157 -0.84 6.97 8.46
C LYS A 157 0.09 7.84 9.28
N MET A 158 -0.35 8.23 10.46
CA MET A 158 0.40 9.13 11.35
C MET A 158 0.40 8.57 12.76
N THR A 159 1.52 8.68 13.47
CA THR A 159 1.53 8.41 14.91
C THR A 159 0.68 9.46 15.67
N PRO A 160 0.17 9.13 16.87
CA PRO A 160 -0.54 10.10 17.69
C PRO A 160 0.30 11.34 18.02
N ALA A 161 1.61 11.16 18.24
CA ALA A 161 2.55 12.24 18.54
C ALA A 161 3.01 13.04 17.30
N ARG A 162 2.62 12.64 16.09
CA ARG A 162 3.03 13.27 14.82
C ARG A 162 4.55 13.31 14.58
N ASP A 163 5.30 12.43 15.23
CA ASP A 163 6.76 12.23 15.06
C ASP A 163 7.10 11.29 13.89
N ASN A 164 6.11 10.53 13.40
CA ASN A 164 6.23 9.73 12.19
C ASN A 164 4.93 9.88 11.39
N ILE A 165 5.06 10.52 10.23
CA ILE A 165 3.97 10.82 9.30
C ILE A 165 4.35 10.19 7.96
N VAL A 166 3.56 9.20 7.55
CA VAL A 166 3.72 8.51 6.27
C VAL A 166 2.54 8.84 5.38
N LEU A 167 2.84 9.33 4.18
CA LEU A 167 1.89 9.64 3.13
C LEU A 167 2.20 8.76 1.92
N VAL A 168 1.20 8.09 1.37
CA VAL A 168 1.37 7.12 0.28
C VAL A 168 0.49 7.51 -0.90
N VAL A 169 1.11 7.65 -2.07
CA VAL A 169 0.45 7.95 -3.34
C VAL A 169 0.68 6.76 -4.26
N VAL A 170 -0.36 6.17 -4.83
CA VAL A 170 -0.26 4.95 -5.65
C VAL A 170 -1.01 5.14 -6.95
N ASN A 171 -0.37 4.78 -8.07
CA ASN A 171 -1.04 4.58 -9.34
C ASN A 171 -1.64 3.16 -9.38
N LEU A 172 -2.96 3.07 -9.48
CA LEU A 172 -3.71 1.82 -9.55
C LEU A 172 -3.79 1.25 -10.98
N ASP A 173 -3.37 2.01 -11.99
CA ASP A 173 -3.25 1.56 -13.38
C ASP A 173 -1.88 0.90 -13.60
N PRO A 174 -1.82 -0.43 -13.80
CA PRO A 174 -0.55 -1.13 -13.97
C PRO A 174 0.04 -0.97 -15.38
N HIS A 175 -0.66 -0.31 -16.31
CA HIS A 175 -0.29 -0.24 -17.72
C HIS A 175 0.13 1.15 -18.17
N ARG A 176 -0.36 2.20 -17.51
CA ARG A 176 -0.14 3.58 -17.96
C ARG A 176 0.40 4.45 -16.85
N LYS A 177 1.31 5.33 -17.24
CA LYS A 177 1.69 6.48 -16.44
C LYS A 177 0.46 7.35 -16.14
N GLN A 178 0.32 7.74 -14.89
CA GLN A 178 -0.77 8.61 -14.42
C GLN A 178 -0.19 9.78 -13.62
N ASN A 179 -0.88 10.91 -13.65
CA ASN A 179 -0.53 12.08 -12.84
C ASN A 179 -1.77 12.64 -12.14
N SER A 180 -1.56 13.42 -11.08
CA SER A 180 -2.63 14.04 -10.32
C SER A 180 -2.10 15.23 -9.54
N TYR A 181 -2.96 16.20 -9.24
CA TYR A 181 -2.79 17.00 -8.04
C TYR A 181 -3.34 16.23 -6.83
N ILE A 182 -2.69 16.38 -5.69
CA ILE A 182 -3.09 15.77 -4.41
C ILE A 182 -3.22 16.84 -3.32
N ASP A 183 -4.17 16.65 -2.42
CA ASP A 183 -4.44 17.57 -1.31
C ASP A 183 -3.80 17.07 -0.02
N VAL A 184 -2.60 17.55 0.24
CA VAL A 184 -1.82 17.19 1.42
C VAL A 184 -2.48 17.76 2.68
N PRO A 185 -2.70 16.95 3.73
CA PRO A 185 -3.36 17.34 4.98
C PRO A 185 -2.39 18.08 5.92
N ILE A 186 -1.82 19.20 5.47
CA ILE A 186 -0.78 19.94 6.22
C ILE A 186 -1.25 20.36 7.62
N ASP A 187 -2.56 20.59 7.78
CA ASP A 187 -3.22 20.91 9.05
C ASP A 187 -3.11 19.78 10.09
N GLN A 188 -2.86 18.55 9.64
CA GLN A 188 -2.75 17.37 10.49
C GLN A 188 -1.31 17.07 10.93
N PHE A 189 -0.31 17.78 10.41
CA PHE A 189 1.11 17.54 10.69
C PHE A 189 1.54 18.03 12.09
N GLY A 190 0.66 18.72 12.82
CA GLY A 190 0.97 19.35 14.09
C GLY A 190 1.56 20.75 13.90
N GLN A 191 2.31 21.25 14.88
CA GLN A 191 2.84 22.60 14.84
C GLN A 191 3.88 22.75 13.71
N MET A 192 3.67 23.75 12.86
CA MET A 192 4.57 24.14 11.78
C MET A 192 4.74 25.67 11.81
N GLU A 193 5.97 26.14 11.60
CA GLU A 193 6.27 27.58 11.56
C GLU A 193 5.97 28.22 10.19
N SER A 194 5.85 27.39 9.16
CA SER A 194 5.49 27.80 7.80
C SER A 194 4.79 26.66 7.08
N ASP A 195 4.16 26.94 5.93
CA ASP A 195 3.57 25.91 5.07
C ASP A 195 4.61 25.09 4.28
N LEU A 196 5.90 25.24 4.58
CA LEU A 196 7.00 24.52 3.94
C LEU A 196 7.31 23.22 4.69
N TYR A 197 7.46 22.14 3.95
CA TYR A 197 7.80 20.83 4.50
C TYR A 197 8.59 20.02 3.47
N GLN A 198 9.33 19.01 3.94
CA GLN A 198 10.07 18.11 3.07
C GLN A 198 9.39 16.75 3.01
N MET A 199 9.25 16.25 1.79
CA MET A 199 8.78 14.91 1.47
C MET A 199 9.98 14.05 1.12
N HIS A 200 10.31 13.09 1.97
CA HIS A 200 11.35 12.08 1.68
C HIS A 200 10.68 10.83 1.13
N ASP A 201 10.83 10.56 -0.17
CA ASP A 201 10.33 9.34 -0.78
C ASP A 201 11.18 8.16 -0.34
N LEU A 202 10.60 7.29 0.48
CA LEU A 202 11.27 6.14 1.03
C LEU A 202 11.47 5.03 -0.01
N LEU A 203 10.90 5.09 -1.21
CA LEU A 203 11.17 4.13 -2.27
C LEU A 203 12.45 4.50 -3.04
N SER A 204 12.51 5.73 -3.53
CA SER A 204 13.62 6.25 -4.36
C SER A 204 14.74 6.95 -3.59
N ASP A 205 14.53 7.26 -2.31
CA ASP A 205 15.37 8.14 -1.48
C ASP A 205 15.37 9.62 -1.91
N ALA A 206 14.58 9.99 -2.93
CA ALA A 206 14.43 11.37 -3.39
C ALA A 206 13.80 12.26 -2.30
N ARG A 207 14.14 13.56 -2.33
CA ARG A 207 13.61 14.55 -1.40
C ARG A 207 13.03 15.73 -2.17
N TYR A 208 11.84 16.15 -1.77
CA TYR A 208 11.12 17.26 -2.36
C TYR A 208 10.79 18.28 -1.28
N THR A 209 10.93 19.57 -1.59
CA THR A 209 10.44 20.64 -0.73
C THR A 209 9.12 21.11 -1.29
N TRP A 210 8.04 20.85 -0.55
CA TRP A 210 6.68 21.21 -0.92
C TRP A 210 6.21 22.40 -0.09
N ARG A 211 5.22 23.13 -0.63
CA ARG A 211 4.61 24.28 0.03
C ARG A 211 3.10 24.20 -0.15
N GLY A 212 2.39 24.38 0.96
CA GLY A 212 0.92 24.38 0.94
C GLY A 212 0.33 22.99 0.67
N ARG A 213 -0.97 22.97 0.37
CA ARG A 213 -1.78 21.74 0.33
C ARG A 213 -1.68 21.00 -1.00
N GLN A 214 -1.80 21.71 -2.11
CA GLN A 214 -1.97 21.11 -3.42
C GLN A 214 -0.61 20.89 -4.10
N ASN A 215 -0.27 19.64 -4.42
CA ASN A 215 1.02 19.28 -5.01
C ASN A 215 0.83 18.32 -6.18
N TYR A 216 1.69 18.44 -7.20
CA TYR A 216 1.66 17.57 -8.38
C TYR A 216 2.47 16.29 -8.14
N VAL A 217 1.95 15.16 -8.63
CA VAL A 217 2.65 13.87 -8.68
C VAL A 217 2.47 13.21 -10.05
N GLU A 218 3.47 12.47 -10.49
CA GLU A 218 3.44 11.62 -11.69
C GLU A 218 4.07 10.26 -11.34
N LEU A 219 3.38 9.18 -11.73
CA LEU A 219 3.76 7.82 -11.38
C LEU A 219 3.72 6.94 -12.62
N ASP A 220 4.85 6.29 -12.91
CA ASP A 220 5.02 5.38 -14.04
C ASP A 220 5.07 3.93 -13.51
N PRO A 221 4.12 3.06 -13.89
CA PRO A 221 4.06 1.70 -13.37
C PRO A 221 5.28 0.83 -13.73
N GLU A 222 6.01 1.15 -14.80
CA GLU A 222 7.22 0.42 -15.18
C GLU A 222 8.46 0.84 -14.39
N ILE A 223 8.48 2.07 -13.87
CA ILE A 223 9.62 2.65 -13.15
C ILE A 223 9.36 2.62 -11.64
N GLN A 224 8.31 3.30 -11.19
CA GLN A 224 7.92 3.38 -9.78
C GLN A 224 6.41 3.68 -9.68
N PRO A 225 5.57 2.67 -9.35
CA PRO A 225 4.11 2.83 -9.37
C PRO A 225 3.55 3.65 -8.19
N ALA A 226 4.39 4.09 -7.27
CA ALA A 226 3.96 4.76 -6.05
C ALA A 226 5.05 5.67 -5.46
N HIS A 227 4.65 6.54 -4.54
CA HIS A 227 5.55 7.18 -3.58
C HIS A 227 5.15 6.78 -2.17
N ILE A 228 6.14 6.55 -1.31
CA ILE A 228 5.93 6.42 0.14
C ILE A 228 6.71 7.53 0.81
N PHE A 229 6.06 8.65 1.07
CA PHE A 229 6.71 9.81 1.65
C PHE A 229 6.73 9.73 3.18
N ARG A 230 7.90 9.94 3.77
CA ARG A 230 8.03 10.40 5.15
C ARG A 230 8.05 11.92 5.15
N VAL A 231 7.11 12.52 5.88
CA VAL A 231 7.07 13.98 6.05
C VAL A 231 8.10 14.39 7.09
N ARG A 232 8.86 15.44 6.77
CA ARG A 232 9.74 16.17 7.69
C ARG A 232 9.27 17.61 7.80
N ARG A 233 9.08 18.08 9.02
CA ARG A 233 8.55 19.43 9.27
C ARG A 233 9.69 20.42 9.35
N TRP A 234 9.44 21.65 8.93
CA TRP A 234 10.36 22.75 9.20
C TRP A 234 10.17 23.21 10.66
N ALA A 235 11.19 23.06 11.49
CA ALA A 235 11.30 23.72 12.79
C ALA A 235 12.46 24.72 12.66
N GLY A 236 12.29 25.97 13.09
CA GLY A 236 13.23 27.05 12.82
C GLY A 236 14.70 26.72 13.12
N GLY A 237 15.63 27.36 12.39
CA GLY A 237 17.08 27.12 12.49
C GLY A 237 17.70 26.35 11.32
N ASP A 238 17.07 26.39 10.13
CA ASP A 238 17.50 25.71 8.90
C ASP A 238 17.54 24.17 8.96
N GLN A 239 16.73 23.54 9.82
CA GLN A 239 16.71 22.07 9.95
C GLN A 239 15.30 21.46 9.87
N PHE A 240 15.21 20.37 9.11
CA PHE A 240 14.00 19.55 9.03
C PHE A 240 13.99 18.53 10.17
N VAL A 241 12.87 18.44 10.90
CA VAL A 241 12.65 17.51 12.03
C VAL A 241 11.69 16.40 11.62
#